data_AF-A0A3R9AKD4-F1
#
_entry.id   AF-A0A3R9AKD4-F1
#
_cell.length_a   1.000
_cell.length_b   1.000
_cell.length_c   1.000
_cell.angle_alpha   90.00
_cell.angle_beta   90.00
_cell.angle_gamma   90.00
#
_symmetry.space_group_name_H-M   'P 1'
#
loop_
_entity.id
_entity.type
_entity.pdbx_description
1 polymer ?
#
loop_
_entity_poly.entity_id
_entity_poly.type
_entity_poly.pdbx_seq_one_letter_code
_entity_poly.pdbx_strand_id
1 'polypeptide(L)'
;MYKEQRDRLVAERALGLSKEQASAIVARCYGYTALNDQNDSLSAPIDGLQKIKAPDEIRALDDRVLQMMEFVRMSQNLVAPKLPAVTNGIRQGTLIATMWGFPNFEALKAYAREDTIDPVSTDPAEMARFKRRTRFIPPSQYLLGRDYSGNTLIIHTNEAETSQWIDQELCLNELSDLQVAAVRCRPDGDDYINRYSNDHTVLRQDLSEEHSSYLLGARKESGTRLAISIVPKRIYTLEELVASHYAALSEKSPRGRSLIIDRIPLATDEGSLDAGWQLARDIGLNVVIVTSSPSPEIWTQCRSRLIFGFDRSLPLSDNSEMNSALIFATPFVGLKRNNLQLVYHSAESGAVYGTVQLIPDERPKGAQIIKRIFGARRMG
;
A
#
# COMPACT_ATOMS: atom_id res chain seq x y z
N MET A 1 7.84 23.68 26.31
CA MET A 1 7.66 22.40 25.62
C MET A 1 8.89 21.50 25.71
N TYR A 2 10.09 21.93 25.32
CA TYR A 2 11.33 21.14 25.55
C TYR A 2 11.68 21.08 27.03
N LYS A 3 11.47 22.18 27.74
CA LYS A 3 11.54 22.30 29.20
C LYS A 3 10.64 21.29 29.91
N GLU A 4 9.44 21.04 29.39
CA GLU A 4 8.50 20.04 29.96
C GLU A 4 9.10 18.63 29.87
N GLN A 5 9.71 18.29 28.72
CA GLN A 5 10.37 17.00 28.54
C GLN A 5 11.61 16.85 29.43
N ARG A 6 12.39 17.92 29.57
CA ARG A 6 13.51 17.99 30.52
C ARG A 6 13.03 17.78 31.96
N ASP A 7 11.98 18.49 32.38
CA ASP A 7 11.45 18.42 33.74
C ASP A 7 10.94 17.00 34.07
N ARG A 8 10.37 16.29 33.09
CA ARG A 8 10.02 14.87 33.23
C ARG A 8 11.23 13.96 33.44
N LEU A 9 12.37 14.24 32.78
CA LEU A 9 13.61 13.50 32.99
C LEU A 9 14.24 13.77 34.37
N VAL A 10 14.11 15.01 34.87
CA VAL A 10 14.65 15.43 36.18
C VAL A 10 13.83 14.85 37.33
N ALA A 11 12.52 14.64 37.15
CA ALA A 11 11.66 14.13 38.20
C ALA A 11 12.22 12.83 38.82
N GLU A 12 12.40 12.82 40.15
CA GLU A 12 13.00 11.70 40.89
C GLU A 12 12.24 10.39 40.71
N ARG A 13 10.90 10.49 40.60
CA ARG A 13 10.02 9.33 40.35
C ARG A 13 10.14 8.77 38.93
N ALA A 14 10.82 9.48 38.03
CA ALA A 14 10.99 9.09 36.63
C ALA A 14 12.42 8.58 36.38
N LEU A 15 13.42 9.47 36.43
CA LEU A 15 14.83 9.12 36.21
C LEU A 15 15.83 9.89 37.11
N GLY A 16 15.40 10.96 37.78
CA GLY A 16 16.26 11.67 38.75
C GLY A 16 17.54 12.28 38.16
N LEU A 17 17.53 12.68 36.89
CA LEU A 17 18.70 13.26 36.23
C LEU A 17 18.99 14.69 36.70
N SER A 18 20.25 15.12 36.62
CA SER A 18 20.58 16.55 36.78
C SER A 18 19.95 17.37 35.65
N LYS A 19 19.73 18.67 35.88
CA LYS A 19 19.16 19.56 34.85
C LYS A 19 20.06 19.63 33.62
N GLU A 20 21.37 19.69 33.83
CA GLU A 20 22.37 19.75 32.76
C GLU A 20 22.36 18.48 31.92
N GLN A 21 22.27 17.31 32.58
CA GLN A 21 22.16 16.02 31.91
C GLN A 21 20.86 15.93 31.10
N ALA A 22 19.73 16.31 31.68
CA ALA A 22 18.44 16.30 31.01
C ALA A 22 18.40 17.27 29.82
N SER A 23 18.93 18.48 29.95
CA SER A 23 18.99 19.47 28.86
C SER A 23 19.89 19.00 27.71
N ALA A 24 21.02 18.36 28.00
CA ALA A 24 21.89 17.78 26.98
C ALA A 24 21.21 16.61 26.24
N ILE A 25 20.47 15.76 26.95
CA ILE A 25 19.69 14.65 26.35
C ILE A 25 18.60 15.21 25.44
N VAL A 26 17.80 16.17 25.91
CA VAL A 26 16.73 16.78 25.12
C VAL A 26 17.32 17.43 23.87
N ALA A 27 18.34 18.28 24.00
CA ALA A 27 18.98 18.92 22.85
C ALA A 27 19.49 17.88 21.83
N ARG A 28 20.16 16.83 22.30
CA ARG A 28 20.66 15.78 21.42
C ARG A 28 19.55 15.01 20.72
N CYS A 29 18.46 14.65 21.40
CA CYS A 29 17.31 14.00 20.77
C CYS A 29 16.85 14.76 19.52
N TYR A 30 16.78 16.10 19.60
CA TYR A 30 16.33 16.95 18.49
C TYR A 30 17.43 17.30 17.47
N GLY A 31 18.67 16.87 17.68
CA GLY A 31 19.79 17.10 16.77
C GLY A 31 20.58 18.40 17.02
N TYR A 32 20.51 18.95 18.23
CA TYR A 32 21.08 20.25 18.57
C TYR A 32 22.14 20.16 19.67
N THR A 33 22.98 21.20 19.74
CA THR A 33 24.11 21.27 20.69
C THR A 33 23.67 21.47 22.14
N ALA A 34 22.66 22.31 22.38
CA ALA A 34 22.18 22.67 23.71
C ALA A 34 20.71 23.11 23.70
N LEU A 35 20.08 23.00 24.86
CA LEU A 35 18.78 23.59 25.16
C LEU A 35 19.01 24.82 26.03
N ASN A 36 18.50 25.97 25.59
CA ASN A 36 18.51 27.18 26.40
C ASN A 36 17.28 27.17 27.32
N ASP A 37 17.55 26.95 28.61
CA ASP A 37 16.55 26.80 29.66
C ASP A 37 15.77 28.09 29.97
N GLN A 38 16.28 29.26 29.58
CA GLN A 38 15.63 30.54 29.85
C GLN A 38 14.49 30.84 28.87
N ASN A 39 14.66 30.46 27.60
CA ASN A 39 13.72 30.78 26.52
C ASN A 39 13.16 29.55 25.81
N ASP A 40 13.47 28.34 26.28
CA ASP A 40 13.01 27.06 25.73
C ASP A 40 13.40 26.85 24.26
N SER A 41 14.51 27.47 23.81
CA SER A 41 15.00 27.37 22.44
C SER A 41 16.18 26.40 22.31
N LEU A 42 16.28 25.74 21.16
CA LEU A 42 17.43 24.91 20.81
C LEU A 42 18.50 25.78 20.13
N SER A 43 19.77 25.52 20.44
CA SER A 43 20.92 26.27 19.92
C SER A 43 21.28 25.86 18.48
N ALA A 44 22.56 25.89 18.10
CA ALA A 44 23.00 25.48 16.77
C ALA A 44 22.78 23.96 16.53
N PRO A 45 22.32 23.57 15.32
CA PRO A 45 22.22 22.16 14.94
C PRO A 45 23.59 21.50 14.89
N ILE A 46 23.63 20.18 15.09
CA ILE A 46 24.85 19.37 14.95
C ILE A 46 24.87 18.75 13.56
N ASP A 47 25.94 18.98 12.81
CA ASP A 47 26.12 18.38 11.48
C ASP A 47 26.07 16.85 11.53
N GLY A 48 25.31 16.26 10.61
CA GLY A 48 25.14 14.81 10.51
C GLY A 48 24.07 14.22 11.43
N LEU A 49 23.44 15.01 12.31
CA LEU A 49 22.26 14.59 13.05
C LEU A 49 20.97 14.86 12.29
N GLN A 50 19.95 14.06 12.57
CA GLN A 50 18.65 14.20 11.93
C GLN A 50 17.89 15.36 12.55
N LYS A 51 17.32 16.22 11.70
CA LYS A 51 16.39 17.26 12.15
C LYS A 51 15.06 16.62 12.53
N ILE A 52 14.68 16.80 13.78
CA ILE A 52 13.44 16.26 14.35
C ILE A 52 12.40 17.38 14.43
N LYS A 53 11.13 17.03 14.17
CA LYS A 53 9.98 17.94 14.33
C LYS A 53 9.88 18.47 15.77
N ALA A 54 9.35 19.67 15.95
CA ALA A 54 9.12 20.22 17.28
C ALA A 54 8.05 19.39 18.04
N PRO A 55 8.08 19.35 19.39
CA PRO A 55 7.18 18.46 20.12
C PRO A 55 5.67 18.70 19.90
N ASP A 56 5.24 19.92 19.59
CA ASP A 56 3.85 20.26 19.25
C ASP A 56 3.49 19.74 17.87
N GLU A 57 4.39 19.90 16.89
CA GLU A 57 4.24 19.32 15.56
C GLU A 57 4.13 17.80 15.61
N ILE A 58 4.92 17.14 16.47
CA ILE A 58 4.85 15.68 16.66
C ILE A 58 3.52 15.31 17.34
N ARG A 59 3.09 16.03 18.38
CA ARG A 59 1.80 15.78 19.05
C ARG A 59 0.61 15.97 18.10
N ALA A 60 0.74 16.87 17.13
CA ALA A 60 -0.28 17.16 16.12
C ALA A 60 -0.31 16.16 14.95
N LEU A 61 0.59 15.16 14.91
CA LEU A 61 0.52 14.10 13.90
C LEU A 61 -0.65 13.17 14.21
N ASP A 62 -1.58 13.04 13.25
CA ASP A 62 -2.75 12.16 13.38
C ASP A 62 -2.42 10.65 13.39
N ASP A 63 -1.19 10.27 13.02
CA ASP A 63 -0.75 8.88 12.92
C ASP A 63 0.37 8.60 13.94
N ARG A 64 0.12 7.65 14.84
CA ARG A 64 1.03 7.30 15.94
C ARG A 64 2.28 6.58 15.44
N VAL A 65 2.24 5.93 14.29
CA VAL A 65 3.42 5.34 13.66
C VAL A 65 4.34 6.43 13.12
N LEU A 66 3.79 7.50 12.54
CA LEU A 66 4.60 8.66 12.16
C LEU A 66 5.22 9.35 13.38
N GLN A 67 4.49 9.45 14.50
CA GLN A 67 5.08 9.90 15.77
C GLN A 67 6.23 9.00 16.23
N MET A 68 6.05 7.67 16.16
CA MET A 68 7.10 6.71 16.49
C MET A 68 8.33 6.83 15.59
N MET A 69 8.17 7.18 14.32
CA MET A 69 9.32 7.43 13.44
C MET A 69 10.19 8.56 13.98
N GLU A 70 9.60 9.67 14.44
CA GLU A 70 10.35 10.76 15.08
C GLU A 70 11.07 10.29 16.35
N PHE A 71 10.45 9.41 17.15
CA PHE A 71 11.10 8.80 18.32
C PHE A 71 12.27 7.89 17.96
N VAL A 72 12.16 7.11 16.88
CA VAL A 72 13.27 6.31 16.36
C VAL A 72 14.41 7.21 15.91
N ARG A 73 14.13 8.31 15.21
CA ARG A 73 15.17 9.26 14.80
C ARG A 73 15.82 9.96 16.00
N MET A 74 15.05 10.35 17.02
CA MET A 74 15.60 10.84 18.30
C MET A 74 16.54 9.82 18.93
N SER A 75 16.16 8.53 18.91
CA SER A 75 17.00 7.46 19.46
C SER A 75 18.31 7.33 18.69
N GLN A 76 18.30 7.52 17.37
CA GLN A 76 19.49 7.50 16.51
C GLN A 76 20.39 8.70 16.79
N ASN A 77 19.83 9.89 16.99
CA ASN A 77 20.61 11.08 17.39
C ASN A 77 21.31 10.88 18.75
N LEU A 78 20.67 10.21 19.70
CA LEU A 78 21.26 9.92 21.02
C LEU A 78 22.47 8.98 20.96
N VAL A 79 22.57 8.12 19.95
CA VAL A 79 23.65 7.13 19.80
C VAL A 79 24.53 7.36 18.57
N ALA A 80 24.44 8.56 17.97
CA ALA A 80 25.16 8.86 16.76
C ALA A 80 26.67 8.58 16.93
N PRO A 81 27.27 7.77 16.03
CA PRO A 81 28.67 7.42 16.15
C PRO A 81 29.54 8.67 16.03
N LYS A 82 30.65 8.70 16.78
CA LYS A 82 31.64 9.80 16.82
C LYS A 82 31.27 11.03 17.66
N LEU A 83 30.10 11.07 18.30
CA LEU A 83 29.77 12.12 19.28
C LEU A 83 29.91 11.59 20.72
N PRO A 84 30.22 12.47 21.70
CA PRO A 84 30.18 12.09 23.10
C PRO A 84 28.81 11.54 23.50
N ALA A 85 28.81 10.48 24.29
CA ALA A 85 27.59 9.88 24.80
C ALA A 85 26.93 10.82 25.82
N VAL A 86 25.65 11.10 25.62
CA VAL A 86 24.85 11.96 26.52
C VAL A 86 23.83 11.15 27.33
N THR A 87 23.70 9.85 27.07
CA THR A 87 22.64 9.01 27.65
C THR A 87 22.91 8.58 29.09
N ASN A 88 24.13 8.77 29.60
CA ASN A 88 24.56 8.37 30.94
C ASN A 88 24.24 6.88 31.26
N GLY A 89 24.34 6.00 30.27
CA GLY A 89 24.05 4.57 30.42
C GLY A 89 22.57 4.19 30.39
N ILE A 90 21.65 5.16 30.28
CA ILE A 90 20.21 4.91 30.16
C ILE A 90 19.87 4.51 28.72
N ARG A 91 18.99 3.50 28.57
CA ARG A 91 18.50 3.07 27.26
C ARG A 91 17.70 4.20 26.59
N GLN A 92 17.91 4.39 25.29
CA GLN A 92 17.30 5.47 24.50
C GLN A 92 15.78 5.42 24.56
N GLY A 93 15.20 4.21 24.45
CA GLY A 93 13.75 4.02 24.54
C GLY A 93 13.16 4.47 25.88
N THR A 94 13.90 4.32 26.99
CA THR A 94 13.48 4.80 28.31
C THR A 94 13.52 6.33 28.37
N LEU A 95 14.59 6.95 27.88
CA LEU A 95 14.70 8.42 27.82
C LEU A 95 13.55 9.03 27.02
N ILE A 96 13.29 8.48 25.84
CA ILE A 96 12.22 8.97 24.97
C ILE A 96 10.84 8.74 25.59
N ALA A 97 10.57 7.54 26.13
CA ALA A 97 9.30 7.26 26.82
C ALA A 97 9.04 8.27 27.95
N THR A 98 10.04 8.50 28.81
CA THR A 98 9.93 9.45 29.93
C THR A 98 9.73 10.89 29.45
N MET A 99 10.52 11.36 28.46
CA MET A 99 10.35 12.69 27.85
C MET A 99 8.91 12.88 27.36
N TRP A 100 8.33 11.86 26.76
CA TRP A 100 6.99 11.89 26.17
C TRP A 100 5.86 11.53 27.14
N GLY A 101 6.19 11.25 28.41
CA GLY A 101 5.20 11.03 29.47
C GLY A 101 4.65 9.60 29.51
N PHE A 102 5.29 8.66 28.83
CA PHE A 102 4.99 7.24 28.93
C PHE A 102 5.68 6.65 30.17
N PRO A 103 5.03 5.72 30.90
CA PRO A 103 5.60 5.14 32.11
C PRO A 103 6.83 4.26 31.84
N ASN A 104 6.94 3.69 30.64
CA ASN A 104 8.11 2.91 30.20
C ASN A 104 8.08 2.72 28.67
N PHE A 105 9.12 2.08 28.13
CA PHE A 105 9.24 1.81 26.70
C PHE A 105 8.19 0.81 26.17
N GLU A 106 7.70 -0.12 26.99
CA GLU A 106 6.64 -1.04 26.57
C GLU A 106 5.31 -0.31 26.34
N ALA A 107 4.96 0.64 27.21
CA ALA A 107 3.79 1.48 27.05
C ALA A 107 3.87 2.34 25.78
N LEU A 108 5.06 2.87 25.47
CA LEU A 108 5.29 3.60 24.22
C LEU A 108 5.09 2.69 22.99
N LYS A 109 5.56 1.44 23.03
CA LYS A 109 5.32 0.46 21.96
C LYS A 109 3.84 0.07 21.85
N ALA A 110 3.15 -0.10 22.97
CA ALA A 110 1.72 -0.41 22.99
C ALA A 110 0.89 0.72 22.36
N TYR A 111 1.18 1.97 22.73
CA TYR A 111 0.56 3.17 22.16
C TYR A 111 0.61 3.19 20.63
N ALA A 112 1.76 2.81 20.03
CA ALA A 112 1.92 2.74 18.59
C ALA A 112 1.18 1.56 17.94
N ARG A 113 1.09 0.42 18.64
CA ARG A 113 0.42 -0.79 18.14
C ARG A 113 -1.10 -0.66 18.12
N GLU A 114 -1.66 0.12 19.01
CA GLU A 114 -3.10 0.43 19.05
C GLU A 114 -3.56 1.23 17.83
N ASP A 115 -2.65 1.93 17.15
CA ASP A 115 -2.96 2.71 15.95
C ASP A 115 -2.97 1.80 14.71
N THR A 116 -3.98 0.93 14.65
CA THR A 116 -4.19 0.07 13.49
C THR A 116 -4.76 0.89 12.34
N ILE A 117 -4.40 0.48 11.12
CA ILE A 117 -4.98 1.01 9.90
C ILE A 117 -5.65 -0.14 9.17
N ASP A 118 -6.89 0.07 8.72
CA ASP A 118 -7.60 -0.95 7.97
C ASP A 118 -7.34 -0.77 6.47
N PRO A 119 -6.56 -1.67 5.82
CA PRO A 119 -6.24 -1.55 4.40
C PRO A 119 -7.44 -1.80 3.48
N VAL A 120 -8.53 -2.40 3.98
CA VAL A 120 -9.73 -2.72 3.18
C VAL A 120 -10.90 -1.78 3.47
N SER A 121 -10.69 -0.76 4.29
CA SER A 121 -11.72 0.23 4.61
C SER A 121 -12.20 0.98 3.36
N THR A 122 -13.50 1.24 3.30
CA THR A 122 -14.15 2.05 2.25
C THR A 122 -14.39 3.49 2.67
N ASP A 123 -14.06 3.84 3.92
CA ASP A 123 -14.17 5.18 4.48
C ASP A 123 -13.07 6.11 3.91
N PRO A 124 -13.44 7.25 3.30
CA PRO A 124 -12.47 8.18 2.72
C PRO A 124 -11.41 8.68 3.72
N ALA A 125 -11.76 8.87 5.00
CA ALA A 125 -10.80 9.36 5.99
C ALA A 125 -9.75 8.29 6.32
N GLU A 126 -10.16 7.04 6.50
CA GLU A 126 -9.25 5.91 6.72
C GLU A 126 -8.40 5.60 5.47
N MET A 127 -8.96 5.67 4.26
CA MET A 127 -8.18 5.55 3.02
C MET A 127 -7.14 6.67 2.87
N ALA A 128 -7.49 7.91 3.23
CA ALA A 128 -6.56 9.03 3.23
C ALA A 128 -5.47 8.85 4.30
N ARG A 129 -5.82 8.35 5.48
CA ARG A 129 -4.85 7.96 6.51
C ARG A 129 -3.93 6.84 6.01
N PHE A 130 -4.46 5.88 5.24
CA PHE A 130 -3.66 4.82 4.63
C PHE A 130 -2.62 5.40 3.68
N LYS A 131 -3.06 6.24 2.75
CA LYS A 131 -2.17 6.93 1.81
C LYS A 131 -1.09 7.74 2.54
N ARG A 132 -1.43 8.45 3.62
CA ARG A 132 -0.43 9.22 4.40
C ARG A 132 0.59 8.31 5.08
N ARG A 133 0.15 7.20 5.66
CA ARG A 133 0.99 6.25 6.40
C ARG A 133 1.91 5.45 5.50
N THR A 134 1.37 4.88 4.43
CA THR A 134 2.11 3.99 3.52
C THR A 134 2.75 4.74 2.36
N ARG A 135 2.35 5.99 2.12
CA ARG A 135 2.71 6.82 0.96
C ARG A 135 2.17 6.33 -0.37
N PHE A 136 1.25 5.37 -0.36
CA PHE A 136 0.56 4.91 -1.57
C PHE A 136 -0.92 4.60 -1.29
N ILE A 137 -1.76 4.68 -2.32
CA ILE A 137 -3.21 4.45 -2.17
C ILE A 137 -3.52 2.97 -1.89
N PRO A 138 -4.61 2.64 -1.18
CA PRO A 138 -4.95 1.25 -0.85
C PRO A 138 -5.37 0.42 -2.07
N PRO A 139 -5.33 -0.94 -1.96
CA PRO A 139 -5.72 -1.85 -3.04
C PRO A 139 -7.14 -1.63 -3.55
N SER A 140 -8.09 -1.26 -2.67
CA SER A 140 -9.45 -0.89 -3.05
C SER A 140 -9.51 0.21 -4.12
N GLN A 141 -8.51 1.09 -4.17
CA GLN A 141 -8.40 2.12 -5.20
C GLN A 141 -7.65 1.62 -6.42
N TYR A 142 -6.35 1.29 -6.31
CA TYR A 142 -5.54 1.01 -7.50
C TYR A 142 -5.91 -0.31 -8.21
N LEU A 143 -6.46 -1.29 -7.49
CA LEU A 143 -6.85 -2.58 -8.08
C LEU A 143 -8.34 -2.59 -8.45
N LEU A 144 -9.21 -2.05 -7.60
CA LEU A 144 -10.67 -2.16 -7.75
C LEU A 144 -11.35 -0.89 -8.27
N GLY A 145 -10.59 0.20 -8.41
CA GLY A 145 -11.07 1.45 -9.02
C GLY A 145 -11.90 2.32 -8.08
N ARG A 146 -11.95 2.07 -6.77
CA ARG A 146 -12.75 2.88 -5.84
C ARG A 146 -12.30 4.33 -5.82
N ASP A 147 -13.18 5.22 -6.28
CA ASP A 147 -12.97 6.65 -6.46
C ASP A 147 -11.65 6.95 -7.22
N TYR A 148 -11.27 6.03 -8.12
CA TYR A 148 -9.99 6.03 -8.80
C TYR A 148 -10.11 5.44 -10.21
N SER A 149 -9.77 6.25 -11.22
CA SER A 149 -9.78 5.89 -12.64
C SER A 149 -8.40 5.96 -13.29
N GLY A 150 -7.33 6.09 -12.50
CA GLY A 150 -5.97 6.01 -13.05
C GLY A 150 -5.64 4.56 -13.36
N ASN A 151 -5.03 4.25 -14.49
CA ASN A 151 -4.68 2.86 -14.79
C ASN A 151 -3.59 2.34 -13.85
N THR A 152 -3.51 1.03 -13.69
CA THR A 152 -2.54 0.38 -12.80
C THR A 152 -1.74 -0.68 -13.55
N LEU A 153 -0.41 -0.62 -13.43
CA LEU A 153 0.49 -1.64 -13.97
C LEU A 153 1.02 -2.53 -12.83
N ILE A 154 0.92 -3.84 -12.99
CA ILE A 154 1.45 -4.82 -12.04
C ILE A 154 2.52 -5.64 -12.76
N ILE A 155 3.75 -5.52 -12.28
CA ILE A 155 4.94 -6.18 -12.84
C ILE A 155 5.33 -7.32 -11.91
N HIS A 156 5.50 -8.51 -12.45
CA HIS A 156 5.84 -9.70 -11.67
C HIS A 156 6.87 -10.60 -12.34
N THR A 157 7.55 -11.41 -11.52
CA THR A 157 8.28 -12.61 -11.98
C THR A 157 7.69 -13.90 -11.43
N ASN A 158 6.81 -13.80 -10.42
CA ASN A 158 6.20 -14.96 -9.79
C ASN A 158 4.68 -14.99 -9.99
N GLU A 159 4.29 -15.81 -10.94
CA GLU A 159 2.94 -15.89 -11.47
C GLU A 159 1.88 -16.41 -10.50
N ALA A 160 2.24 -17.33 -9.60
CA ALA A 160 1.26 -17.94 -8.71
C ALA A 160 0.92 -16.99 -7.55
N GLU A 161 1.93 -16.42 -6.92
CA GLU A 161 1.83 -15.53 -5.75
C GLU A 161 1.16 -14.20 -6.12
N THR A 162 1.43 -13.65 -7.31
CA THR A 162 0.74 -12.44 -7.77
C THR A 162 -0.73 -12.70 -8.03
N SER A 163 -1.11 -13.83 -8.63
CA SER A 163 -2.54 -14.18 -8.82
C SER A 163 -3.25 -14.47 -7.49
N GLN A 164 -2.58 -15.19 -6.59
CA GLN A 164 -3.05 -15.41 -5.23
C GLN A 164 -3.32 -14.07 -4.53
N TRP A 165 -2.41 -13.12 -4.63
CA TRP A 165 -2.58 -11.78 -4.06
C TRP A 165 -3.76 -11.03 -4.71
N ILE A 166 -3.88 -11.02 -6.04
CA ILE A 166 -5.01 -10.37 -6.74
C ILE A 166 -6.34 -10.95 -6.25
N ASP A 167 -6.46 -12.28 -6.21
CA ASP A 167 -7.69 -12.93 -5.76
C ASP A 167 -7.99 -12.69 -4.28
N GLN A 168 -6.94 -12.66 -3.45
CA GLN A 168 -7.07 -12.28 -2.04
C GLN A 168 -7.63 -10.86 -1.92
N GLU A 169 -7.11 -9.88 -2.65
CA GLU A 169 -7.63 -8.51 -2.61
C GLU A 169 -9.06 -8.42 -3.16
N LEU A 170 -9.39 -9.19 -4.20
CA LEU A 170 -10.75 -9.28 -4.73
C LEU A 170 -11.75 -9.83 -3.70
N CYS A 171 -11.31 -10.73 -2.83
CA CYS A 171 -12.16 -11.33 -1.78
C CYS A 171 -12.25 -10.48 -0.51
N LEU A 172 -11.17 -9.81 -0.12
CA LEU A 172 -11.09 -9.10 1.17
C LEU A 172 -11.69 -7.70 1.14
N ASN A 173 -11.76 -7.07 -0.04
CA ASN A 173 -12.26 -5.72 -0.17
C ASN A 173 -13.77 -5.71 -0.47
N GLU A 174 -14.47 -4.75 0.12
CA GLU A 174 -15.90 -4.56 -0.16
C GLU A 174 -16.10 -4.03 -1.58
N LEU A 175 -16.97 -4.69 -2.36
CA LEU A 175 -17.30 -4.33 -3.74
C LEU A 175 -18.61 -3.55 -3.87
N SER A 176 -19.19 -3.10 -2.75
CA SER A 176 -20.37 -2.22 -2.78
C SER A 176 -20.07 -0.98 -3.63
N ASP A 177 -21.00 -0.66 -4.52
CA ASP A 177 -20.91 0.46 -5.46
C ASP A 177 -19.77 0.39 -6.48
N LEU A 178 -19.14 -0.78 -6.62
CA LEU A 178 -18.13 -1.09 -7.63
C LEU A 178 -18.63 -2.12 -8.64
N GLN A 179 -17.97 -2.18 -9.79
CA GLN A 179 -18.03 -3.32 -10.70
C GLN A 179 -16.61 -3.71 -11.11
N VAL A 180 -16.26 -4.98 -10.92
CA VAL A 180 -14.91 -5.48 -11.21
C VAL A 180 -15.00 -6.70 -12.12
N ALA A 181 -14.15 -6.75 -13.14
CA ALA A 181 -13.96 -7.92 -13.98
C ALA A 181 -12.48 -8.27 -14.03
N ALA A 182 -12.14 -9.54 -13.82
CA ALA A 182 -10.80 -10.06 -14.10
C ALA A 182 -10.86 -10.95 -15.34
N VAL A 183 -10.03 -10.66 -16.34
CA VAL A 183 -9.90 -11.45 -17.55
C VAL A 183 -8.64 -12.29 -17.47
N ARG A 184 -8.78 -13.60 -17.66
CA ARG A 184 -7.71 -14.59 -17.55
C ARG A 184 -7.74 -15.52 -18.75
N CYS A 185 -6.58 -16.03 -19.16
CA CYS A 185 -6.51 -17.04 -20.24
C CYS A 185 -6.20 -18.47 -19.75
N ARG A 186 -6.12 -18.65 -18.43
CA ARG A 186 -5.83 -19.93 -17.80
C ARG A 186 -7.14 -20.71 -17.55
N PRO A 187 -7.23 -22.00 -17.92
CA PRO A 187 -8.42 -22.81 -17.67
C PRO A 187 -8.77 -22.93 -16.18
N ASP A 188 -7.78 -22.90 -15.30
CA ASP A 188 -7.92 -22.93 -13.83
C ASP A 188 -7.91 -21.53 -13.20
N GLY A 189 -8.18 -20.49 -14.01
CA GLY A 189 -8.01 -19.10 -13.64
C GLY A 189 -8.88 -18.63 -12.47
N ASP A 190 -9.88 -19.38 -12.03
CA ASP A 190 -10.80 -19.10 -10.93
C ASP A 190 -10.63 -20.04 -9.72
N ASP A 191 -9.70 -21.01 -9.78
CA ASP A 191 -9.55 -22.05 -8.76
C ASP A 191 -9.24 -21.47 -7.38
N TYR A 192 -8.42 -20.42 -7.30
CA TYR A 192 -8.07 -19.80 -6.02
C TYR A 192 -9.28 -19.03 -5.48
N ILE A 193 -9.86 -18.11 -6.26
CA ILE A 193 -11.02 -17.32 -5.79
C ILE A 193 -12.21 -18.19 -5.37
N ASN A 194 -12.48 -19.29 -6.08
CA ASN A 194 -13.53 -20.27 -5.73
C ASN A 194 -13.33 -20.95 -4.36
N ARG A 195 -12.12 -20.95 -3.80
CA ARG A 195 -11.86 -21.48 -2.45
C ARG A 195 -12.30 -20.51 -1.35
N TYR A 196 -12.31 -19.21 -1.64
CA TYR A 196 -12.49 -18.14 -0.64
C TYR A 196 -13.81 -17.39 -0.79
N SER A 197 -14.36 -17.31 -2.00
CA SER A 197 -15.61 -16.63 -2.30
C SER A 197 -16.49 -17.48 -3.22
N ASN A 198 -17.80 -17.34 -3.06
CA ASN A 198 -18.80 -17.77 -4.04
C ASN A 198 -19.58 -16.55 -4.58
N ASP A 199 -19.14 -15.33 -4.25
CA ASP A 199 -19.81 -14.07 -4.59
C ASP A 199 -19.18 -13.45 -5.86
N HIS A 200 -19.09 -14.26 -6.91
CA HIS A 200 -18.59 -13.85 -8.21
C HIS A 200 -19.20 -14.69 -9.32
N THR A 201 -19.26 -14.10 -10.51
CA THR A 201 -19.68 -14.79 -11.73
C THR A 201 -18.46 -15.28 -12.49
N VAL A 202 -18.46 -16.51 -12.98
CA VAL A 202 -17.42 -17.03 -13.88
C VAL A 202 -18.03 -17.25 -15.26
N LEU A 203 -17.37 -16.73 -16.29
CA LEU A 203 -17.79 -16.88 -17.68
C LEU A 203 -16.61 -17.47 -18.47
N ARG A 204 -16.83 -18.65 -19.08
CA ARG A 204 -15.80 -19.43 -19.79
C ARG A 204 -16.18 -19.54 -21.27
N GLN A 205 -15.80 -18.53 -22.06
CA GLN A 205 -16.14 -18.49 -23.48
C GLN A 205 -15.20 -17.55 -24.23
N ASP A 206 -15.27 -17.62 -25.56
CA ASP A 206 -14.58 -16.70 -26.45
C ASP A 206 -15.12 -15.28 -26.28
N LEU A 207 -14.23 -14.29 -26.41
CA LEU A 207 -14.61 -12.89 -26.35
C LEU A 207 -15.50 -12.53 -27.56
N SER A 208 -16.65 -11.90 -27.30
CA SER A 208 -17.61 -11.47 -28.32
C SER A 208 -18.19 -10.09 -28.01
N GLU A 209 -18.92 -9.50 -28.95
CA GLU A 209 -19.65 -8.24 -28.74
C GLU A 209 -20.75 -8.38 -27.67
N GLU A 210 -21.31 -9.58 -27.53
CA GLU A 210 -22.34 -9.90 -26.54
C GLU A 210 -21.78 -10.22 -25.15
N HIS A 211 -20.45 -10.29 -25.00
CA HIS A 211 -19.79 -10.69 -23.75
C HIS A 211 -20.27 -9.88 -22.54
N SER A 212 -20.40 -8.57 -22.73
CA SER A 212 -20.92 -7.68 -21.70
C SER A 212 -22.38 -7.99 -21.34
N SER A 213 -23.21 -8.37 -22.31
CA SER A 213 -24.61 -8.75 -22.09
C SER A 213 -24.72 -10.07 -21.31
N TYR A 214 -23.87 -11.05 -21.60
CA TYR A 214 -23.80 -12.29 -20.83
C TYR A 214 -23.43 -12.03 -19.37
N LEU A 215 -22.43 -11.18 -19.13
CA LEU A 215 -22.03 -10.78 -17.77
C LEU A 215 -23.16 -10.05 -17.02
N LEU A 216 -23.85 -9.13 -17.68
CA LEU A 216 -25.01 -8.42 -17.12
C LEU A 216 -26.14 -9.39 -16.75
N GLY A 217 -26.46 -10.33 -17.63
CA GLY A 217 -27.46 -11.36 -17.39
C GLY A 217 -27.13 -12.20 -16.15
N ALA A 218 -25.90 -12.73 -16.10
CA ALA A 218 -25.44 -13.53 -14.98
C ALA A 218 -25.41 -12.74 -13.66
N ARG A 219 -25.01 -11.46 -13.67
CA ARG A 219 -25.03 -10.58 -12.48
C ARG A 219 -26.44 -10.23 -12.02
N LYS A 220 -27.41 -10.14 -12.92
CA LYS A 220 -28.81 -9.89 -12.55
C LYS A 220 -29.39 -11.07 -11.77
N GLU A 221 -28.98 -12.29 -12.10
CA GLU A 221 -29.40 -13.52 -11.41
C GLU A 221 -28.70 -13.68 -10.05
N SER A 222 -27.39 -13.45 -10.00
CA SER A 222 -26.58 -13.70 -8.80
C SER A 222 -26.45 -12.51 -7.85
N GLY A 223 -26.61 -11.28 -8.35
CA GLY A 223 -26.35 -10.04 -7.61
C GLY A 223 -24.86 -9.70 -7.47
N THR A 224 -23.96 -10.48 -8.06
CA THR A 224 -22.51 -10.35 -7.87
C THR A 224 -21.97 -9.08 -8.54
N ARG A 225 -20.90 -8.53 -7.96
CA ARG A 225 -20.17 -7.35 -8.49
C ARG A 225 -18.83 -7.70 -9.11
N LEU A 226 -18.39 -8.94 -8.92
CA LEU A 226 -17.16 -9.49 -9.46
C LEU A 226 -17.47 -10.47 -10.58
N ALA A 227 -16.79 -10.31 -11.72
CA ALA A 227 -16.81 -11.27 -12.81
C ALA A 227 -15.40 -11.79 -13.10
N ILE A 228 -15.28 -13.07 -13.40
CA ILE A 228 -14.05 -13.71 -13.90
C ILE A 228 -14.34 -14.20 -15.31
N SER A 229 -13.74 -13.54 -16.31
CA SER A 229 -13.82 -13.91 -17.72
C SER A 229 -12.62 -14.79 -18.07
N ILE A 230 -12.86 -16.08 -18.35
CA ILE A 230 -11.83 -17.02 -18.78
C ILE A 230 -11.96 -17.18 -20.29
N VAL A 231 -10.97 -16.65 -21.02
CA VAL A 231 -10.95 -16.56 -22.49
C VAL A 231 -9.82 -17.43 -23.07
N PRO A 232 -9.85 -17.80 -24.36
CA PRO A 232 -8.75 -18.53 -24.99
C PRO A 232 -7.43 -17.77 -24.94
N LYS A 233 -6.30 -18.49 -24.82
CA LYS A 233 -4.97 -17.91 -24.88
C LYS A 233 -4.62 -17.50 -26.32
N ARG A 234 -4.72 -16.21 -26.61
CA ARG A 234 -4.26 -15.54 -27.84
C ARG A 234 -3.85 -14.10 -27.53
N ILE A 235 -3.34 -13.39 -28.53
CA ILE A 235 -3.09 -11.95 -28.44
C ILE A 235 -4.43 -11.22 -28.60
N TYR A 236 -4.73 -10.32 -27.67
CA TYR A 236 -5.90 -9.44 -27.70
C TYR A 236 -5.45 -7.99 -27.84
N THR A 237 -6.27 -7.13 -28.44
CA THR A 237 -6.07 -5.69 -28.30
C THR A 237 -6.66 -5.21 -26.97
N LEU A 238 -6.15 -4.10 -26.45
CA LEU A 238 -6.73 -3.50 -25.25
C LEU A 238 -8.17 -3.04 -25.50
N GLU A 239 -8.43 -2.50 -26.68
CA GLU A 239 -9.76 -2.08 -27.12
C GLU A 239 -10.77 -3.23 -27.09
N GLU A 240 -10.43 -4.41 -27.63
CA GLU A 240 -11.29 -5.60 -27.59
C GLU A 240 -11.70 -5.94 -26.15
N LEU A 241 -10.74 -5.99 -25.24
CA LEU A 241 -11.00 -6.34 -23.84
C LEU A 241 -11.86 -5.29 -23.13
N VAL A 242 -11.59 -4.01 -23.35
CA VAL A 242 -12.36 -2.91 -22.74
C VAL A 242 -13.78 -2.88 -23.30
N ALA A 243 -13.95 -2.92 -24.62
CA ALA A 243 -15.25 -2.88 -25.29
C ALA A 243 -16.15 -4.05 -24.86
N SER A 244 -15.62 -5.27 -24.82
CA SER A 244 -16.38 -6.46 -24.43
C SER A 244 -16.80 -6.50 -22.96
N HIS A 245 -16.26 -5.62 -22.09
CA HIS A 245 -16.65 -5.53 -20.67
C HIS A 245 -17.34 -4.21 -20.32
N TYR A 246 -17.45 -3.28 -21.27
CA TYR A 246 -17.87 -1.90 -21.07
C TYR A 246 -19.19 -1.75 -20.30
N ALA A 247 -20.27 -2.37 -20.79
CA ALA A 247 -21.60 -2.12 -20.23
C ALA A 247 -21.77 -2.81 -18.88
N ALA A 248 -21.19 -4.00 -18.71
CA ALA A 248 -21.17 -4.74 -17.46
C ALA A 248 -20.45 -3.95 -16.35
N LEU A 249 -19.34 -3.30 -16.68
CA LEU A 249 -18.56 -2.51 -15.72
C LEU A 249 -19.20 -1.13 -15.43
N SER A 250 -20.01 -0.60 -16.35
CA SER A 250 -20.65 0.70 -16.18
C SER A 250 -21.96 0.64 -15.39
N GLU A 251 -22.61 -0.53 -15.30
CA GLU A 251 -23.90 -0.65 -14.61
C GLU A 251 -23.74 -0.54 -13.08
N LYS A 252 -24.38 0.47 -12.47
CA LYS A 252 -24.47 0.62 -11.00
C LYS A 252 -23.11 0.59 -10.29
N SER A 253 -22.11 1.25 -10.88
CA SER A 253 -20.75 1.43 -10.36
C SER A 253 -20.44 2.91 -10.03
N PRO A 254 -21.20 3.57 -9.13
CA PRO A 254 -21.04 5.00 -8.90
C PRO A 254 -19.72 5.35 -8.21
N ARG A 255 -19.11 4.41 -7.50
CA ARG A 255 -17.81 4.62 -6.82
C ARG A 255 -16.64 4.02 -7.59
N GLY A 256 -16.83 3.46 -8.77
CA GLY A 256 -15.71 3.01 -9.59
C GLY A 256 -15.90 1.66 -10.25
N ARG A 257 -15.04 1.41 -11.23
CA ARG A 257 -15.09 0.21 -12.06
C ARG A 257 -13.68 -0.19 -12.47
N SER A 258 -13.41 -1.49 -12.53
CA SER A 258 -12.08 -2.00 -12.85
C SER A 258 -12.10 -3.21 -13.78
N LEU A 259 -11.18 -3.20 -14.74
CA LEU A 259 -10.89 -4.33 -15.62
C LEU A 259 -9.47 -4.80 -15.36
N ILE A 260 -9.32 -5.96 -14.73
CA ILE A 260 -8.04 -6.58 -14.43
C ILE A 260 -7.68 -7.56 -15.55
N ILE A 261 -6.68 -7.20 -16.34
CA ILE A 261 -6.13 -8.02 -17.41
C ILE A 261 -4.97 -8.82 -16.81
N ASP A 262 -5.28 -10.02 -16.33
CA ASP A 262 -4.34 -10.88 -15.60
C ASP A 262 -3.58 -11.79 -16.57
N ARG A 263 -2.37 -11.35 -16.96
CA ARG A 263 -1.40 -12.08 -17.79
C ARG A 263 -1.94 -12.54 -19.14
N ILE A 264 -2.89 -11.79 -19.69
CA ILE A 264 -3.34 -11.99 -21.06
C ILE A 264 -2.30 -11.35 -22.01
N PRO A 265 -1.86 -12.06 -23.06
CA PRO A 265 -1.04 -11.46 -24.10
C PRO A 265 -1.77 -10.29 -24.78
N LEU A 266 -1.19 -9.10 -24.72
CA LEU A 266 -1.72 -7.90 -25.35
C LEU A 266 -0.93 -7.54 -26.59
N ALA A 267 -1.61 -7.02 -27.61
CA ALA A 267 -0.99 -6.26 -28.68
C ALA A 267 -0.43 -4.97 -28.08
N THR A 268 0.86 -4.70 -28.31
CA THR A 268 1.59 -3.57 -27.72
C THR A 268 1.93 -2.48 -28.74
N ASP A 269 1.36 -2.54 -29.96
CA ASP A 269 1.48 -1.44 -30.89
C ASP A 269 0.69 -0.21 -30.39
N GLU A 270 1.23 0.97 -30.64
CA GLU A 270 0.75 2.24 -30.08
C GLU A 270 -0.72 2.50 -30.44
N GLY A 271 -1.12 2.23 -31.69
CA GLY A 271 -2.50 2.44 -32.15
C GLY A 271 -3.53 1.57 -31.41
N SER A 272 -3.23 0.29 -31.20
CA SER A 272 -4.12 -0.63 -30.47
C SER A 272 -4.22 -0.31 -28.98
N LEU A 273 -3.13 0.17 -28.37
CA LEU A 273 -3.14 0.61 -26.97
C LEU A 273 -3.94 1.92 -26.81
N ASP A 274 -3.70 2.91 -27.66
CA ASP A 274 -4.35 4.23 -27.58
C ASP A 274 -5.88 4.15 -27.71
N ALA A 275 -6.39 3.33 -28.64
CA ALA A 275 -7.83 3.12 -28.79
C ALA A 275 -8.45 2.55 -27.50
N GLY A 276 -7.80 1.54 -26.91
CA GLY A 276 -8.26 0.92 -25.66
C GLY A 276 -8.18 1.87 -24.46
N TRP A 277 -7.10 2.64 -24.33
CA TRP A 277 -6.95 3.65 -23.27
C TRP A 277 -7.96 4.79 -23.41
N GLN A 278 -8.22 5.24 -24.63
CA GLN A 278 -9.22 6.27 -24.88
C GLN A 278 -10.61 5.80 -24.44
N LEU A 279 -11.00 4.59 -24.86
CA LEU A 279 -12.28 4.01 -24.46
C LEU A 279 -12.39 3.85 -22.94
N ALA A 280 -11.33 3.38 -22.28
CA ALA A 280 -11.31 3.26 -20.82
C ALA A 280 -11.45 4.62 -20.10
N ARG A 281 -10.78 5.67 -20.61
CA ARG A 281 -10.88 7.03 -20.07
C ARG A 281 -12.29 7.58 -20.17
N ASP A 282 -12.96 7.37 -21.31
CA ASP A 282 -14.29 7.91 -21.57
C ASP A 282 -15.36 7.40 -20.59
N ILE A 283 -15.11 6.25 -19.94
CA ILE A 283 -15.98 5.70 -18.89
C ILE A 283 -15.42 5.75 -17.48
N GLY A 284 -14.25 6.35 -17.29
CA GLY A 284 -13.57 6.35 -16.00
C GLY A 284 -13.25 4.94 -15.49
N LEU A 285 -12.88 4.02 -16.40
CA LEU A 285 -12.48 2.66 -16.07
C LEU A 285 -11.03 2.62 -15.61
N ASN A 286 -10.79 2.05 -14.43
CA ASN A 286 -9.45 1.62 -14.04
C ASN A 286 -9.08 0.34 -14.79
N VAL A 287 -8.13 0.41 -15.71
CA VAL A 287 -7.59 -0.78 -16.35
C VAL A 287 -6.32 -1.18 -15.60
N VAL A 288 -6.30 -2.43 -15.13
CA VAL A 288 -5.16 -3.02 -14.43
C VAL A 288 -4.49 -4.04 -15.34
N ILE A 289 -3.26 -3.78 -15.77
CA ILE A 289 -2.48 -4.71 -16.59
C ILE A 289 -1.50 -5.46 -15.70
N VAL A 290 -1.54 -6.79 -15.72
CA VAL A 290 -0.60 -7.67 -15.01
C VAL A 290 0.31 -8.34 -16.03
N THR A 291 1.61 -8.06 -15.97
CA THR A 291 2.58 -8.53 -16.96
C THR A 291 3.94 -8.85 -16.34
N SER A 292 4.67 -9.79 -16.94
CA SER A 292 6.08 -10.04 -16.66
C SER A 292 7.02 -9.17 -17.50
N SER A 293 6.49 -8.55 -18.56
CA SER A 293 7.25 -7.83 -19.58
C SER A 293 6.68 -6.41 -19.69
N PRO A 294 7.07 -5.49 -18.81
CA PRO A 294 6.61 -4.11 -18.85
C PRO A 294 7.17 -3.39 -20.08
N SER A 295 6.38 -2.48 -20.66
CA SER A 295 6.81 -1.64 -21.79
C SER A 295 6.64 -0.15 -21.46
N PRO A 296 7.42 0.75 -22.09
CA PRO A 296 7.27 2.20 -21.94
C PRO A 296 5.86 2.70 -22.25
N GLU A 297 5.22 2.16 -23.27
CA GLU A 297 3.90 2.57 -23.78
C GLU A 297 2.81 2.28 -22.74
N ILE A 298 2.88 1.12 -22.09
CA ILE A 298 1.96 0.77 -20.98
C ILE A 298 2.32 1.58 -19.73
N TRP A 299 3.63 1.75 -19.46
CA TRP A 299 4.09 2.47 -18.29
C TRP A 299 3.53 3.89 -18.25
N THR A 300 3.65 4.66 -19.33
CA THR A 300 3.25 6.07 -19.37
C THR A 300 1.74 6.27 -19.14
N GLN A 301 0.92 5.30 -19.52
CA GLN A 301 -0.54 5.36 -19.38
C GLN A 301 -1.05 4.97 -17.98
N CYS A 302 -0.19 4.38 -17.15
CA CYS A 302 -0.54 3.99 -15.79
C CYS A 302 -0.23 5.11 -14.79
N ARG A 303 -1.10 5.33 -13.81
CA ARG A 303 -0.85 6.28 -12.72
C ARG A 303 -0.21 5.59 -11.52
N SER A 304 -0.57 4.33 -11.28
CA SER A 304 0.00 3.49 -10.23
C SER A 304 0.77 2.32 -10.86
N ARG A 305 1.94 1.97 -10.30
CA ARG A 305 2.63 0.72 -10.62
C ARG A 305 2.93 -0.07 -9.35
N LEU A 306 2.77 -1.37 -9.42
CA LEU A 306 3.20 -2.32 -8.41
C LEU A 306 4.24 -3.25 -9.01
N ILE A 307 5.42 -3.30 -8.41
CA ILE A 307 6.53 -4.13 -8.86
C ILE A 307 6.73 -5.22 -7.82
N PHE A 308 6.29 -6.43 -8.12
CA PHE A 308 6.51 -7.64 -7.31
C PHE A 308 7.76 -8.41 -7.74
N GLY A 309 8.26 -8.13 -8.94
CA GLY A 309 9.45 -8.74 -9.53
C GLY A 309 9.54 -8.36 -10.99
N PHE A 310 10.73 -8.45 -11.59
CA PHE A 310 10.95 -8.24 -13.02
C PHE A 310 12.20 -9.00 -13.45
N ASP A 311 12.31 -9.28 -14.75
CA ASP A 311 13.51 -9.88 -15.32
C ASP A 311 14.68 -8.89 -15.22
N ARG A 312 15.73 -9.25 -14.47
CA ARG A 312 16.92 -8.40 -14.28
C ARG A 312 17.78 -8.27 -15.55
N SER A 313 17.53 -9.12 -16.54
CA SER A 313 18.14 -9.03 -17.87
C SER A 313 17.35 -8.17 -18.85
N LEU A 314 16.21 -7.61 -18.42
CA LEU A 314 15.41 -6.70 -19.24
C LEU A 314 16.27 -5.51 -19.70
N PRO A 315 16.37 -5.23 -21.01
CA PRO A 315 17.14 -4.11 -21.51
C PRO A 315 16.54 -2.78 -21.00
N LEU A 316 17.43 -1.82 -20.75
CA LEU A 316 16.99 -0.46 -20.42
C LEU A 316 16.18 0.09 -21.59
N SER A 317 15.00 0.62 -21.27
CA SER A 317 14.16 1.31 -22.24
C SER A 317 14.55 2.78 -22.38
N ASP A 318 13.96 3.48 -23.34
CA ASP A 318 14.09 4.94 -23.42
C ASP A 318 13.33 5.68 -22.30
N ASN A 319 12.50 4.98 -21.52
CA ASN A 319 11.81 5.54 -20.36
C ASN A 319 12.67 5.46 -19.09
N SER A 320 13.34 6.56 -18.77
CA SER A 320 14.24 6.68 -17.62
C SER A 320 13.54 6.52 -16.26
N GLU A 321 12.27 6.91 -16.15
CA GLU A 321 11.47 6.76 -14.93
C GLU A 321 11.20 5.27 -14.66
N MET A 322 10.75 4.52 -15.68
CA MET A 322 10.56 3.07 -15.59
C MET A 322 11.86 2.38 -15.18
N ASN A 323 12.95 2.66 -15.88
CA ASN A 323 14.25 2.08 -15.57
C ASN A 323 14.67 2.36 -14.11
N SER A 324 14.50 3.59 -13.64
CA SER A 324 14.86 3.99 -12.27
C SER A 324 14.02 3.27 -11.23
N ALA A 325 12.70 3.13 -11.46
CA ALA A 325 11.80 2.42 -10.56
C ALA A 325 12.12 0.91 -10.49
N LEU A 326 12.43 0.27 -11.62
CA LEU A 326 12.86 -1.13 -11.66
C LEU A 326 14.19 -1.31 -10.93
N ILE A 327 15.19 -0.45 -11.18
CA ILE A 327 16.48 -0.48 -10.47
C ILE A 327 16.25 -0.35 -8.95
N PHE A 328 15.41 0.61 -8.51
CA PHE A 328 15.07 0.80 -7.10
C PHE A 328 14.38 -0.42 -6.46
N ALA A 329 13.61 -1.18 -7.24
CA ALA A 329 12.91 -2.38 -6.81
C ALA A 329 13.82 -3.61 -6.65
N THR A 330 14.93 -3.69 -7.40
CA THR A 330 15.87 -4.82 -7.44
C THR A 330 16.20 -5.47 -6.08
N PRO A 331 16.55 -4.72 -5.00
CA PRO A 331 17.02 -5.33 -3.76
C PRO A 331 15.90 -5.85 -2.85
N PHE A 332 14.63 -5.55 -3.14
CA PHE A 332 13.56 -5.69 -2.15
C PHE A 332 12.39 -6.56 -2.60
N VAL A 333 12.09 -6.63 -3.90
CA VAL A 333 10.88 -7.31 -4.40
C VAL A 333 10.98 -8.84 -4.40
N GLY A 334 9.82 -9.51 -4.29
CA GLY A 334 9.70 -10.98 -4.30
C GLY A 334 9.10 -11.56 -3.02
N LEU A 335 9.05 -12.89 -2.91
CA LEU A 335 8.49 -13.58 -1.74
C LEU A 335 9.56 -13.77 -0.65
N LYS A 336 9.26 -13.34 0.58
CA LYS A 336 10.11 -13.56 1.75
C LYS A 336 9.28 -13.94 2.97
N ARG A 337 9.38 -15.20 3.41
CA ARG A 337 8.67 -15.72 4.62
C ARG A 337 7.16 -15.43 4.58
N ASN A 338 6.48 -15.80 3.48
CA ASN A 338 5.05 -15.55 3.19
C ASN A 338 4.64 -14.08 3.02
N ASN A 339 5.60 -13.16 3.05
CA ASN A 339 5.37 -11.76 2.73
C ASN A 339 5.81 -11.51 1.29
N LEU A 340 4.87 -11.09 0.46
CA LEU A 340 5.13 -10.61 -0.87
C LEU A 340 5.59 -9.16 -0.79
N GLN A 341 6.88 -8.95 -1.05
CA GLN A 341 7.53 -7.64 -1.01
C GLN A 341 7.36 -6.97 -2.37
N LEU A 342 6.96 -5.70 -2.35
CA LEU A 342 6.66 -4.93 -3.56
C LEU A 342 7.28 -3.54 -3.49
N VAL A 343 7.44 -2.92 -4.66
CA VAL A 343 7.60 -1.47 -4.80
C VAL A 343 6.34 -0.90 -5.42
N TYR A 344 5.75 0.08 -4.75
CA TYR A 344 4.73 0.94 -5.36
C TYR A 344 5.42 2.14 -6.00
N HIS A 345 4.97 2.53 -7.18
CA HIS A 345 5.44 3.73 -7.86
C HIS A 345 4.28 4.56 -8.43
N SER A 346 4.30 5.86 -8.15
CA SER A 346 3.46 6.86 -8.82
C SER A 346 4.24 8.17 -8.95
N ALA A 347 3.81 9.05 -9.85
CA ALA A 347 4.42 10.37 -10.00
C ALA A 347 4.35 11.21 -8.71
N GLU A 348 3.33 11.01 -7.86
CA GLU A 348 3.15 11.74 -6.61
C GLU A 348 4.02 11.19 -5.47
N SER A 349 4.12 9.86 -5.36
CA SER A 349 4.80 9.19 -4.25
C SER A 349 6.28 8.92 -4.50
N GLY A 350 6.70 8.88 -5.77
CA GLY A 350 7.92 8.18 -6.18
C GLY A 350 7.85 6.68 -5.86
N ALA A 351 9.00 6.02 -5.83
CA ALA A 351 9.14 4.61 -5.49
C ALA A 351 9.13 4.39 -3.96
N VAL A 352 8.24 3.52 -3.49
CA VAL A 352 8.06 3.21 -2.05
C VAL A 352 8.02 1.70 -1.84
N TYR A 353 8.76 1.20 -0.86
CA TYR A 353 8.72 -0.20 -0.46
C TYR A 353 7.42 -0.53 0.28
N GLY A 354 6.78 -1.63 -0.11
CA GLY A 354 5.56 -2.16 0.48
C GLY A 354 5.67 -3.65 0.75
N THR A 355 4.83 -4.18 1.63
CA THR A 355 4.80 -5.61 1.91
C THR A 355 3.37 -6.04 2.11
N VAL A 356 2.99 -7.14 1.47
CA VAL A 356 1.67 -7.74 1.60
C VAL A 356 1.84 -9.16 2.11
N GLN A 357 1.00 -9.54 3.07
CA GLN A 357 0.99 -10.90 3.60
C GLN A 357 0.05 -11.76 2.77
N LEU A 358 0.54 -12.87 2.24
CA LEU A 358 -0.29 -13.85 1.56
C LEU A 358 -0.95 -14.76 2.59
N ILE A 359 -2.26 -14.97 2.46
CA ILE A 359 -2.98 -15.95 3.27
C ILE A 359 -2.57 -17.35 2.79
N PRO A 360 -2.02 -18.22 3.67
CA PRO A 360 -1.60 -19.56 3.27
C PRO A 360 -2.74 -20.38 2.65
N ASP A 361 -2.39 -21.19 1.65
CA ASP A 361 -3.31 -22.01 0.85
C ASP A 361 -3.89 -23.22 1.62
N GLU A 362 -3.50 -23.40 2.88
CA GLU A 362 -4.05 -24.45 3.74
C GLU A 362 -5.53 -24.18 3.96
N ARG A 363 -6.41 -25.09 3.48
CA ARG A 363 -7.83 -25.09 3.82
C ARG A 363 -7.94 -24.86 5.33
N PRO A 364 -8.43 -23.71 5.81
CA PRO A 364 -8.56 -23.53 7.24
C PRO A 364 -9.53 -24.61 7.70
N LYS A 365 -9.10 -25.45 8.65
CA LYS A 365 -10.01 -26.27 9.46
C LYS A 365 -10.91 -25.30 10.21
N GLY A 366 -11.96 -24.83 9.54
CA GLY A 366 -12.77 -23.70 9.98
C GLY A 366 -12.93 -22.65 8.89
N ALA A 367 -13.79 -22.93 7.90
CA ALA A 367 -14.43 -21.92 7.05
C ALA A 367 -15.18 -20.81 7.84
N GLN A 368 -15.18 -20.89 9.18
CA GLN A 368 -15.71 -19.90 10.11
C GLN A 368 -14.73 -18.76 10.45
N ILE A 369 -13.42 -18.86 10.21
CA ILE A 369 -12.47 -17.82 10.66
C ILE A 369 -12.51 -16.60 9.74
N ILE A 370 -12.47 -16.77 8.42
CA ILE A 370 -12.59 -15.63 7.47
C ILE A 370 -13.96 -14.96 7.61
N LYS A 371 -15.04 -15.75 7.79
CA LYS A 371 -16.38 -15.23 8.07
C LYS A 371 -16.53 -14.54 9.44
N ARG A 372 -15.71 -14.92 10.44
CA ARG A 372 -15.65 -14.24 11.76
C ARG A 372 -14.78 -12.99 11.77
N ILE A 373 -13.72 -12.95 10.96
CA ILE A 373 -12.80 -11.80 10.89
C ILE A 373 -13.36 -10.71 9.98
N PHE A 374 -14.01 -11.07 8.86
CA PHE A 374 -14.46 -10.11 7.84
C PHE A 374 -15.98 -10.11 7.59
N GLY A 375 -16.71 -11.11 8.09
CA GLY A 375 -18.16 -11.25 7.84
C GLY A 375 -19.08 -10.68 8.92
N ALA A 376 -18.55 -10.07 9.99
CA ALA A 376 -19.38 -9.41 10.98
C ALA A 376 -19.78 -8.01 10.50
N ARG A 377 -20.84 -7.94 9.67
CA ARG A 377 -21.65 -6.71 9.56
C ARG A 377 -21.99 -6.27 10.98
N ARG A 378 -21.49 -5.10 11.40
CA ARG A 378 -22.06 -4.36 12.54
C ARG A 378 -23.47 -3.94 12.13
N MET A 379 -24.45 -4.78 12.45
CA MET A 379 -25.83 -4.31 12.61
C MET A 379 -25.88 -3.64 13.99
N GLY A 380 -26.04 -2.33 13.98
CA GLY A 380 -26.19 -1.46 15.14
C GLY A 380 -26.55 -0.07 14.67
#